data_AF-W8BXH6-F1
#
_entry.id   AF-W8BXH6-F1
#
_cell.length_a   1.000
_cell.length_b   1.000
_cell.length_c   1.000
_cell.angle_alpha   90.00
_cell.angle_beta   90.00
_cell.angle_gamma   90.00
#
_symmetry.space_group_name_H-M   'P 1'
#
loop_
_entity.id
_entity.type
_entity.pdbx_description
1 polymer ?
#
loop_
_entity_poly.entity_id
_entity_poly.type
_entity_poly.pdbx_seq_one_letter_code
_entity_poly.pdbx_strand_id
1 'polypeptide(L)'
;VDNNGGAWCPKHMVSRGLKEYLQIDLLQVHVITAIRTQGRFGKGQGQEYTEAYVLEYWRPGFEKWLRWKTIQGKEILTGNINTYSEVENILQPIIFASKVRIYPYSQYE
;
A
#
# COMPACT_ATOMS: atom_id res chain seq x y z
N VAL A 1 7.00 -14.49 22.51
CA VAL A 1 7.54 -13.13 22.74
C VAL A 1 7.41 -12.39 21.43
N ASP A 2 6.61 -11.34 21.41
CA ASP A 2 6.44 -10.49 20.23
C ASP A 2 7.70 -9.62 20.13
N ASN A 3 8.59 -9.91 19.17
CA ASN A 3 9.92 -9.29 19.06
C ASN A 3 9.84 -7.86 18.48
N ASN A 4 9.01 -6.98 19.07
CA ASN A 4 8.80 -5.58 18.69
C ASN A 4 8.23 -5.32 17.29
N GLY A 5 7.79 -6.35 16.56
CA GLY A 5 7.31 -6.26 15.18
C GLY A 5 5.78 -6.17 15.08
N GLY A 6 5.23 -4.95 15.14
CA GLY A 6 3.78 -4.71 15.04
C GLY A 6 3.27 -4.36 13.63
N ALA A 7 4.16 -4.29 12.63
CA ALA A 7 3.84 -3.96 11.24
C ALA A 7 5.03 -4.30 10.32
N TRP A 8 4.83 -4.18 9.01
CA TRP A 8 5.93 -4.13 8.05
C TRP A 8 6.51 -2.72 7.96
N CYS A 9 7.82 -2.59 8.10
CA CYS A 9 8.55 -1.34 7.87
C CYS A 9 9.68 -1.60 6.87
N PRO A 10 9.82 -0.77 5.82
CA PRO A 10 10.94 -0.92 4.89
C PRO A 10 12.27 -0.58 5.58
N LYS A 11 13.36 -1.17 5.08
CA LYS A 11 14.70 -0.91 5.63
C LYS A 11 15.18 0.50 5.30
N HIS A 12 14.86 0.99 4.10
CA HIS A 12 15.27 2.29 3.62
C HIS A 12 14.15 3.31 3.79
N MET A 13 14.55 4.57 3.97
CA MET A 13 13.61 5.68 4.07
C MET A 13 12.77 5.78 2.80
N VAL A 14 11.46 5.93 3.00
CA VAL A 14 10.50 6.07 1.91
C VAL A 14 10.72 7.42 1.24
N SER A 15 10.81 7.41 -0.09
CA SER A 15 10.92 8.61 -0.91
C SER A 15 9.93 8.56 -2.07
N ARG A 16 9.89 9.61 -2.88
CA ARG A 16 9.07 9.66 -4.10
C ARG A 16 9.50 8.66 -5.18
N GLY A 17 10.66 8.02 -5.03
CA GLY A 17 11.23 7.09 -6.01
C GLY A 17 10.62 5.68 -6.02
N LEU A 18 9.65 5.37 -5.14
CA LEU A 18 8.89 4.11 -5.12
C LEU A 18 9.79 2.85 -5.15
N LYS A 19 10.82 2.82 -4.31
CA LYS A 19 11.78 1.70 -4.26
C LYS A 19 11.32 0.56 -3.36
N GLU A 20 10.65 0.89 -2.26
CA GLU A 20 10.21 -0.06 -1.25
C GLU A 20 8.74 -0.41 -1.46
N TYR A 21 8.39 -1.69 -1.33
CA TYR A 21 7.00 -2.14 -1.47
C TYR A 21 6.70 -3.38 -0.64
N LEU A 22 5.44 -3.50 -0.25
CA LEU A 22 4.85 -4.74 0.24
C LEU A 22 4.11 -5.40 -0.93
N GLN A 23 4.49 -6.63 -1.27
CA GLN A 23 3.81 -7.41 -2.30
C GLN A 23 2.90 -8.45 -1.66
N ILE A 24 1.66 -8.50 -2.14
CA ILE A 24 0.66 -9.50 -1.80
C ILE A 24 0.43 -10.36 -3.05
N ASP A 25 0.70 -11.67 -2.94
CA ASP A 25 0.36 -12.66 -3.96
C ASP A 25 -0.92 -13.39 -3.52
N LEU A 26 -2.01 -13.16 -4.23
CA LEU A 26 -3.32 -13.76 -3.95
C LEU A 26 -3.48 -15.14 -4.60
N LEU A 27 -2.46 -15.63 -5.31
CA LEU A 27 -2.39 -16.92 -6.01
C LEU A 27 -3.34 -17.07 -7.21
N GLN A 28 -4.52 -16.47 -7.16
CA GLN A 28 -5.53 -16.45 -8.21
C GLN A 28 -6.01 -15.02 -8.47
N VAL A 29 -6.66 -14.79 -9.62
CA VAL A 29 -7.22 -13.49 -9.94
C VAL A 29 -8.44 -13.23 -9.08
N HIS A 30 -8.40 -12.13 -8.32
CA HIS A 30 -9.51 -11.65 -7.51
C HIS A 30 -9.99 -10.29 -8.00
N VAL A 31 -11.25 -9.98 -7.70
CA VAL A 31 -11.79 -8.62 -7.81
C VAL A 31 -11.42 -7.88 -6.53
N ILE A 32 -10.54 -6.88 -6.64
CA ILE A 32 -10.09 -6.08 -5.51
C ILE A 32 -10.79 -4.72 -5.61
N THR A 33 -11.64 -4.45 -4.63
CA THR A 33 -12.54 -3.30 -4.59
C THR A 33 -12.05 -2.20 -3.66
N ALA A 34 -11.23 -2.52 -2.67
CA ALA A 34 -10.69 -1.57 -1.70
C ALA A 34 -9.35 -2.04 -1.14
N ILE A 35 -8.59 -1.08 -0.60
CA ILE A 35 -7.40 -1.31 0.23
C ILE A 35 -7.61 -0.61 1.56
N ARG A 36 -7.30 -1.31 2.66
CA ARG A 36 -7.24 -0.73 4.01
C ARG A 36 -5.82 -0.73 4.52
N THR A 37 -5.36 0.40 5.05
CA THR A 37 -4.02 0.55 5.61
C THR A 37 -4.11 0.91 7.09
N GLN A 38 -3.12 0.45 7.86
CA GLN A 38 -2.94 0.78 9.27
C GLN A 38 -1.46 0.98 9.56
N GLY A 39 -1.13 1.92 10.45
CA GLY A 39 0.24 2.12 10.92
C GLY A 39 0.68 1.06 11.94
N ARG A 40 1.92 1.19 12.42
CA ARG A 40 2.44 0.33 13.48
C ARG A 40 1.90 0.81 14.83
N PHE A 41 0.81 0.22 15.32
CA PHE A 41 0.30 0.59 16.66
C PHE A 41 1.29 0.19 17.77
N GLY A 42 1.81 -1.05 17.72
CA GLY A 42 2.84 -1.52 18.66
C GLY A 42 2.46 -1.35 20.14
N LYS A 43 1.20 -1.64 20.53
CA LYS A 43 0.65 -1.40 21.87
C LYS A 43 0.78 0.06 22.35
N GLY A 44 0.70 1.02 21.42
CA GLY A 44 0.84 2.44 21.69
C GLY A 44 2.30 2.94 21.69
N GLN A 45 3.29 2.07 21.52
CA GLN A 45 4.69 2.47 21.41
C GLN A 45 5.12 2.74 19.97
N GLY A 46 4.30 2.37 18.98
CA GLY A 46 4.63 2.62 17.59
C GLY A 46 4.32 4.05 17.16
N GLN A 47 5.17 4.57 16.28
CA GLN A 47 5.13 5.95 15.77
C GLN A 47 5.04 6.01 14.24
N GLU A 48 5.17 4.87 13.59
CA GLU A 48 5.38 4.76 12.15
C GLU A 48 4.06 4.45 11.44
N TYR A 49 3.73 5.27 10.46
CA TYR A 49 2.60 5.08 9.57
C TYR A 49 2.93 5.67 8.19
N THR A 50 2.16 5.32 7.16
CA THR A 50 2.35 5.86 5.81
C THR A 50 1.24 6.86 5.50
N GLU A 51 1.61 8.11 5.22
CA GLU A 51 0.65 9.19 4.94
C GLU A 51 0.06 9.11 3.55
N ALA A 52 0.77 8.49 2.62
CA ALA A 52 0.34 8.28 1.26
C ALA A 52 0.99 7.02 0.69
N TYR A 53 0.35 6.43 -0.31
CA TYR A 53 0.89 5.26 -0.99
C TYR A 53 0.43 5.21 -2.43
N VAL A 54 1.11 4.37 -3.20
CA VAL A 54 0.80 4.09 -4.60
C VAL A 54 0.63 2.59 -4.78
N LEU A 55 -0.25 2.20 -5.71
CA LEU A 55 -0.53 0.80 -6.01
C LEU A 55 -0.04 0.41 -7.39
N GLU A 56 0.61 -0.75 -7.45
CA GLU A 56 0.76 -1.48 -8.70
C GLU A 56 0.07 -2.83 -8.60
N TYR A 57 -0.43 -3.33 -9.72
CA TYR A 57 -1.11 -4.60 -9.77
C TYR A 57 -0.72 -5.39 -11.02
N TRP A 58 -0.88 -6.71 -10.93
CA TRP A 58 -0.55 -7.63 -11.99
C TRP A 58 -1.54 -8.81 -12.00
N ARG A 59 -1.76 -9.37 -13.18
CA ARG A 59 -2.49 -10.62 -13.40
C ARG A 59 -1.90 -11.36 -14.61
N PRO A 60 -2.14 -12.68 -14.75
CA PRO A 60 -1.73 -13.42 -15.93
C PRO A 60 -2.15 -12.72 -17.23
N GLY A 61 -1.23 -12.69 -18.20
CA GLY A 61 -1.40 -11.96 -19.47
C GLY A 61 -0.83 -10.53 -19.47
N PHE A 62 -0.43 -9.98 -18.32
CA PHE A 62 0.29 -8.71 -18.29
C PHE A 62 1.80 -8.94 -18.44
N GLU A 63 2.44 -8.19 -19.34
CA GLU A 63 3.90 -8.23 -19.53
C GLU A 63 4.66 -7.53 -18.39
N LYS A 64 4.01 -6.58 -17.73
CA LYS A 64 4.59 -5.78 -16.64
C LYS A 64 3.53 -5.42 -15.60
N TRP A 65 3.98 -4.97 -14.43
CA TRP A 65 3.13 -4.35 -13.43
C TRP A 65 2.47 -3.09 -14.01
N LEU A 66 1.19 -2.90 -13.71
CA LEU A 66 0.46 -1.69 -14.08
C LEU A 66 0.24 -0.82 -12.85
N ARG A 67 0.44 0.49 -13.05
CA ARG A 67 0.15 1.53 -12.06
C ARG A 67 -1.36 1.76 -11.98
N TRP A 68 -1.91 1.67 -10.77
CA TRP A 68 -3.30 2.06 -10.56
C TRP A 68 -3.42 3.58 -10.55
N LYS A 69 -4.47 4.09 -11.18
CA LYS A 69 -4.84 5.50 -11.18
C LYS A 69 -6.35 5.65 -11.27
N THR A 70 -6.87 6.73 -10.70
CA THR A 70 -8.28 7.09 -10.88
C THR A 70 -8.58 7.44 -12.34
N ILE A 71 -9.86 7.58 -12.66
CA ILE A 71 -10.31 8.03 -13.99
C ILE A 71 -9.71 9.41 -14.35
N GLN A 72 -9.47 10.26 -13.36
CA GLN A 72 -8.84 11.57 -13.49
C GLN A 72 -7.29 11.51 -13.51
N GLY A 73 -6.70 10.32 -13.48
CA GLY A 73 -5.24 10.14 -13.52
C GLY A 73 -4.52 10.31 -12.18
N LYS A 74 -5.24 10.38 -11.04
CA LYS A 74 -4.61 10.46 -9.71
C LYS A 74 -4.09 9.08 -9.29
N GLU A 75 -2.80 9.00 -8.98
CA GLU A 75 -2.11 7.75 -8.59
C GLU A 75 -1.83 7.63 -7.10
N ILE A 76 -1.71 8.78 -6.41
CA ILE A 76 -1.36 8.84 -5.00
C ILE A 76 -2.63 8.69 -4.17
N LEU A 77 -2.70 7.63 -3.38
CA LEU A 77 -3.76 7.38 -2.42
C LEU A 77 -3.36 7.94 -1.05
N THR A 78 -4.33 8.50 -0.34
CA THR A 78 -4.12 8.98 1.03
C THR A 78 -4.06 7.79 1.97
N GLY A 79 -3.04 7.75 2.83
CA GLY A 79 -2.85 6.73 3.85
C GLY A 79 -3.34 7.21 5.22
N ASN A 80 -2.59 6.85 6.25
CA ASN A 80 -2.94 7.07 7.64
C ASN A 80 -2.44 8.42 8.17
N ILE A 81 -3.09 8.92 9.21
CA ILE A 81 -2.66 10.13 9.97
C ILE A 81 -2.18 9.78 11.39
N ASN A 82 -2.26 8.49 11.76
CA ASN A 82 -1.86 7.97 13.06
C ASN A 82 -1.55 6.47 12.94
N THR A 83 -1.14 5.85 14.04
CA THR A 83 -0.67 4.46 14.03
C THR A 83 -1.73 3.40 14.29
N TYR A 84 -2.98 3.77 14.60
CA TYR A 84 -3.99 2.83 15.11
C TYR A 84 -5.32 2.84 14.35
N SER A 85 -5.69 3.93 13.68
CA SER A 85 -6.90 4.02 12.88
C SER A 85 -6.64 3.40 11.50
N GLU A 86 -7.55 2.54 11.06
CA GLU A 86 -7.58 2.06 9.68
C GLU A 86 -8.06 3.17 8.74
N VAL A 87 -7.46 3.27 7.55
CA VAL A 87 -7.92 4.12 6.46
C VAL A 87 -8.27 3.24 5.27
N GLU A 88 -9.51 3.38 4.77
CA GLU A 88 -9.99 2.66 3.60
C GLU A 88 -9.97 3.55 2.35
N ASN A 89 -9.41 3.02 1.27
CA ASN A 89 -9.54 3.58 -0.07
C ASN A 89 -10.31 2.60 -0.95
N ILE A 90 -11.52 2.98 -1.34
CA ILE A 90 -12.29 2.26 -2.37
C ILE A 90 -11.64 2.55 -3.73
N LEU A 91 -11.32 1.50 -4.47
CA LEU A 91 -10.67 1.58 -5.76
C LEU A 91 -11.70 1.89 -6.84
N GLN A 92 -11.64 3.10 -7.41
CA GLN A 92 -12.38 3.50 -8.59
C GLN A 92 -11.39 3.92 -9.70
N PRO A 93 -11.11 3.07 -10.70
CA PRO A 93 -11.77 1.79 -10.99
C PRO A 93 -11.31 0.63 -10.09
N ILE A 94 -12.18 -0.37 -9.91
CA ILE A 94 -11.84 -1.65 -9.30
C ILE A 94 -10.78 -2.38 -10.13
N ILE A 95 -9.95 -3.21 -9.51
CA ILE A 95 -8.90 -3.97 -10.20
C ILE A 95 -9.18 -5.47 -10.15
N PHE A 96 -8.82 -6.14 -11.24
CA PHE A 96 -8.76 -7.60 -11.30
C PHE A 96 -7.29 -7.98 -11.27
N ALA A 97 -6.82 -8.58 -10.17
CA ALA A 97 -5.41 -8.83 -9.98
C ALA A 97 -5.17 -10.15 -9.24
N SER A 98 -4.07 -10.82 -9.58
CA SER A 98 -3.55 -11.92 -8.75
C SER A 98 -2.43 -11.46 -7.83
N LYS A 99 -1.80 -10.31 -8.12
CA LYS A 99 -0.76 -9.72 -7.27
C LYS A 99 -0.94 -8.21 -7.16
N VAL A 100 -0.66 -7.68 -5.98
CA VAL A 100 -0.69 -6.24 -5.69
C VAL A 100 0.61 -5.85 -4.99
N ARG A 101 1.15 -4.70 -5.34
CA ARG A 101 2.23 -4.03 -4.62
C ARG A 101 1.72 -2.72 -4.07
N ILE A 102 1.99 -2.51 -2.79
CA ILE A 102 1.73 -1.26 -2.08
C ILE A 102 3.08 -0.60 -1.86
N TYR A 103 3.25 0.58 -2.46
CA TYR A 103 4.44 1.39 -2.33
C TYR A 103 4.13 2.55 -1.38
N PRO A 104 4.70 2.58 -0.16
CA PRO A 104 4.68 3.78 0.66
C PRO A 104 5.23 4.98 -0.13
N TYR A 105 4.64 6.15 0.06
CA TYR A 105 5.01 7.36 -0.66
C TYR A 105 5.16 8.52 0.32
N SER A 106 6.33 9.18 0.29
CA SER A 106 6.56 10.41 1.05
C SER A 106 6.15 11.62 0.23
N GLN A 107 5.26 12.45 0.78
CA GLN A 107 4.91 13.73 0.16
C GLN A 107 6.00 14.79 0.36
N TYR A 108 6.89 14.58 1.31
CA TYR A 108 8.02 15.44 1.65
C TYR A 108 9.33 14.80 1.17
N GLU A 109 10.31 15.62 0.80
CA GLU A 109 11.65 15.14 0.41
C GLU A 109 12.57 14.98 1.62
#